data_AF-A0A7S3RIZ8-F1
#
_entry.id   AF-A0A7S3RIZ8-F1
#
_cell.length_a   1.000
_cell.length_b   1.000
_cell.length_c   1.000
_cell.angle_alpha   90.00
_cell.angle_beta   90.00
_cell.angle_gamma   90.00
#
_symmetry.space_group_name_H-M   'P 1'
#
loop_
_entity.id
_entity.type
_entity.pdbx_description
1 polymer ?
#
loop_
_entity_poly.entity_id
_entity_poly.type
_entity_poly.pdbx_seq_one_letter_code
_entity_poly.pdbx_strand_id
1 'polypeptide(L)'
;ELNKAAAQLAKKAAAEVSAQERDRPRFVAGVLGPTARTLSAAPSGQDPSLRDTTFDELAAAYGEQVRGLVDGGVDMLALLMVSDTLNAKAAVYAIDEYFEAAGKDRLPLLITVDVVDDKQGLRTKSGQSLEAFLTSIRH
;
A
#
# COMPACT_ATOMS: atom_id res chain seq x y z
N GLU A 1 -11.50 -12.56 0.15
CA GLU A 1 -12.95 -12.27 0.32
C GLU A 1 -13.29 -10.84 0.78
N LEU A 2 -12.87 -10.39 1.97
CA LEU A 2 -13.30 -9.07 2.50
C LEU A 2 -12.93 -7.89 1.58
N ASN A 3 -11.69 -7.82 1.10
CA ASN A 3 -11.24 -6.76 0.20
C ASN A 3 -12.05 -6.72 -1.11
N LYS A 4 -12.39 -7.89 -1.66
CA LYS A 4 -13.19 -8.01 -2.88
C LYS A 4 -14.60 -7.47 -2.69
N ALA A 5 -15.27 -7.89 -1.61
CA ALA A 5 -16.61 -7.41 -1.28
C ALA A 5 -16.62 -5.89 -1.02
N ALA A 6 -15.63 -5.37 -0.30
CA ALA A 6 -15.48 -3.93 -0.03
C ALA A 6 -15.27 -3.13 -1.32
N ALA A 7 -14.39 -3.60 -2.21
CA ALA A 7 -14.14 -2.97 -3.51
C ALA A 7 -15.40 -2.99 -4.40
N GLN A 8 -16.14 -4.10 -4.45
CA GLN A 8 -17.39 -4.20 -5.21
C GLN A 8 -18.46 -3.24 -4.69
N LEU A 9 -18.58 -3.11 -3.36
CA LEU A 9 -19.50 -2.16 -2.75
C LEU A 9 -19.15 -0.71 -3.14
N ALA A 10 -17.87 -0.35 -3.05
CA ALA A 10 -17.39 0.97 -3.45
C ALA A 10 -17.62 1.24 -4.95
N LYS A 11 -17.35 0.25 -5.82
CA LYS A 11 -17.57 0.36 -7.27
C LYS A 11 -19.04 0.55 -7.62
N LYS A 12 -19.94 -0.16 -6.93
CA LYS A 12 -21.39 0.02 -7.10
C LYS A 12 -21.81 1.45 -6.74
N ALA A 13 -21.39 1.96 -5.58
CA ALA A 13 -21.70 3.33 -5.17
C ALA A 13 -21.11 4.37 -6.14
N ALA A 14 -19.86 4.17 -6.58
CA ALA A 14 -19.21 5.04 -7.56
C ALA A 14 -19.97 5.07 -8.90
N ALA A 15 -20.43 3.91 -9.39
CA ALA A 15 -21.20 3.81 -10.63
C ALA A 15 -22.56 4.51 -10.51
N GLU A 16 -23.28 4.33 -9.40
CA GLU A 16 -24.57 4.99 -9.14
C GLU A 16 -24.46 6.51 -9.17
N VAL A 17 -23.47 7.10 -8.50
CA VAL A 17 -23.27 8.55 -8.49
C VAL A 17 -22.76 9.05 -9.85
N SER A 18 -21.88 8.31 -10.52
CA SER A 18 -21.38 8.67 -11.85
C SER A 18 -22.50 8.68 -12.91
N ALA A 19 -23.52 7.84 -12.75
CA ALA A 19 -24.69 7.84 -13.64
C ALA A 19 -25.55 9.10 -13.47
N GLN A 20 -25.58 9.68 -12.26
CA GLN A 20 -26.32 10.92 -11.95
C GLN A 20 -25.57 12.17 -12.41
N GLU A 21 -24.25 12.19 -12.29
CA GLU A 21 -23.37 13.30 -12.66
C GLU A 21 -22.36 12.87 -13.73
N ARG A 22 -22.82 12.74 -14.98
CA ARG A 22 -22.04 12.12 -16.06
C ARG A 22 -20.76 12.86 -16.45
N ASP A 23 -20.64 14.14 -16.10
CA ASP A 23 -19.47 14.99 -16.31
C ASP A 23 -18.41 14.83 -15.22
N ARG A 24 -18.70 14.08 -14.15
CA ARG A 24 -17.82 13.88 -12.99
C ARG A 24 -17.74 12.40 -12.62
N PRO A 25 -16.97 11.56 -13.35
CA PRO A 25 -16.84 10.15 -13.01
C PRO A 25 -16.21 9.96 -11.62
N ARG A 26 -16.67 8.94 -10.88
CA ARG A 26 -16.11 8.52 -9.59
C ARG A 26 -15.20 7.31 -9.81
N PHE A 27 -14.03 7.34 -9.19
CA PHE A 27 -13.06 6.26 -9.20
C PHE A 27 -12.92 5.67 -7.80
N VAL A 28 -12.55 4.40 -7.72
CA VAL A 28 -12.33 3.68 -6.47
C VAL A 28 -10.86 3.31 -6.34
N ALA A 29 -10.25 3.78 -5.26
CA ALA A 29 -8.90 3.36 -4.87
C ALA A 29 -8.97 2.17 -3.90
N GLY A 30 -8.28 1.09 -4.24
CA GLY A 30 -8.03 -0.03 -3.34
C GLY A 30 -6.91 0.32 -2.37
N VAL A 31 -7.24 0.50 -1.10
CA VAL A 31 -6.29 0.94 -0.08
C VAL A 31 -5.53 -0.24 0.51
N LEU A 32 -4.21 -0.12 0.53
CA LEU A 32 -3.25 -0.98 1.20
C LEU A 32 -2.68 -0.21 2.40
N GLY A 33 -2.72 -0.78 3.60
CA GLY A 33 -2.08 -0.20 4.78
C GLY A 33 -2.89 0.84 5.59
N PRO A 34 -2.32 1.33 6.73
CA PRO A 34 -1.03 0.91 7.28
C PRO A 34 -1.11 -0.42 8.06
N THR A 35 0.02 -1.10 8.17
CA THR A 35 0.21 -2.23 9.09
C THR A 35 0.90 -1.75 10.36
N ALA A 36 0.58 -2.36 11.50
CA ALA A 36 1.27 -2.10 12.77
C ALA A 36 2.64 -2.81 12.86
N ARG A 37 2.89 -3.82 12.00
CA ARG A 37 4.16 -4.56 11.97
C ARG A 37 5.20 -3.76 11.19
N THR A 38 6.43 -3.70 11.69
CA THR A 38 7.56 -3.02 11.05
C THR A 38 8.66 -4.03 10.73
N LEU A 39 9.26 -3.90 9.56
CA LEU A 39 10.42 -4.68 9.13
C LEU A 39 11.74 -3.98 9.49
N SER A 40 11.70 -2.65 9.65
CA SER A 40 12.89 -1.83 9.90
C SER A 40 13.22 -1.64 11.39
N ALA A 41 12.26 -1.83 12.30
CA ALA A 41 12.48 -1.68 13.74
C ALA A 41 12.09 -2.94 14.53
N ALA A 42 12.74 -3.13 15.67
CA ALA A 42 12.33 -4.15 16.64
C ALA A 42 11.07 -3.69 17.39
N PRO A 43 10.27 -4.64 17.92
CA PRO A 43 9.17 -4.30 18.80
C PRO A 43 9.68 -3.52 20.01
N SER A 44 8.99 -2.45 20.38
CA SER A 44 9.44 -1.55 21.46
C SER A 44 9.73 -2.34 22.75
N GLY A 45 10.93 -2.16 23.32
CA GLY A 45 11.35 -2.81 24.57
C GLY A 45 11.86 -4.24 24.43
N GLN A 46 12.04 -4.77 23.22
CA GLN A 46 12.63 -6.09 22.96
C GLN A 46 14.05 -5.99 22.39
N ASP A 47 14.71 -7.15 22.25
CA ASP A 47 16.03 -7.29 21.64
C ASP A 47 16.05 -6.62 20.24
N PRO A 48 16.99 -5.69 19.96
CA PRO A 48 17.05 -4.95 18.70
C PRO A 48 17.25 -5.83 17.45
N SER A 49 17.68 -7.09 17.63
CA SER A 49 17.80 -8.08 16.55
C SER A 49 16.47 -8.71 16.12
N LEU A 50 15.41 -8.60 16.93
CA LEU A 50 14.13 -9.23 16.63
C LEU A 50 13.27 -8.42 15.65
N ARG A 51 12.41 -9.11 14.91
CA ARG A 51 11.39 -8.53 14.02
C ARG A 51 10.07 -9.29 14.19
N ASP A 52 8.94 -8.56 14.14
CA ASP A 52 7.59 -9.14 14.27
C ASP A 52 7.13 -9.92 13.03
N THR A 53 7.79 -9.71 11.90
CA THR A 53 7.44 -10.32 10.63
C THR A 53 8.65 -10.32 9.69
N THR A 54 8.57 -11.08 8.61
CA THR A 54 9.59 -11.11 7.55
C THR A 54 9.09 -10.41 6.29
N PHE A 55 10.03 -10.11 5.37
CA PHE A 55 9.67 -9.51 4.09
C PHE A 55 8.68 -10.39 3.31
N ASP A 56 8.94 -11.69 3.24
CA ASP A 56 8.13 -12.64 2.49
C ASP A 56 6.71 -12.78 3.07
N GLU A 57 6.58 -12.82 4.40
CA GLU A 57 5.29 -12.83 5.08
C GLU A 57 4.47 -11.57 4.76
N LEU A 58 5.12 -10.40 4.80
CA LEU A 58 4.44 -9.14 4.55
C LEU A 58 4.09 -8.98 3.07
N ALA A 59 4.98 -9.39 2.17
CA ALA A 59 4.71 -9.42 0.73
C ALA A 59 3.56 -10.36 0.40
N ALA A 60 3.52 -11.56 0.99
CA ALA A 60 2.41 -12.50 0.81
C ALA A 60 1.07 -11.91 1.29
N ALA A 61 1.06 -11.25 2.46
CA ALA A 61 -0.12 -10.59 2.99
C ALA A 61 -0.61 -9.44 2.08
N TYR A 62 0.31 -8.59 1.59
CA TYR A 62 -0.03 -7.56 0.61
C TYR A 62 -0.55 -8.17 -0.70
N GLY A 63 0.05 -9.25 -1.20
CA GLY A 63 -0.39 -9.93 -2.42
C GLY A 63 -1.81 -10.48 -2.31
N GLU A 64 -2.20 -11.03 -1.15
CA GLU A 64 -3.58 -11.44 -0.89
C GLU A 64 -4.54 -10.24 -0.91
N GLN A 65 -4.16 -9.14 -0.27
CA GLN A 65 -4.97 -7.92 -0.26
C GLN A 65 -5.13 -7.34 -1.67
N VAL A 66 -4.04 -7.24 -2.43
CA VAL A 66 -4.01 -6.78 -3.83
C VAL A 66 -4.95 -7.63 -4.68
N ARG A 67 -4.84 -8.96 -4.61
CA ARG A 67 -5.73 -9.87 -5.34
C ARG A 67 -7.20 -9.57 -5.04
N GLY A 68 -7.55 -9.46 -3.76
CA GLY A 68 -8.92 -9.15 -3.36
C GLY A 68 -9.41 -7.81 -3.90
N LEU A 69 -8.61 -6.75 -3.82
CA LEU A 69 -8.96 -5.42 -4.31
C LEU A 69 -9.11 -5.42 -5.85
N VAL A 70 -8.16 -5.99 -6.57
CA VAL A 70 -8.17 -6.04 -8.04
C VAL A 70 -9.32 -6.90 -8.56
N ASP A 71 -9.57 -8.06 -7.96
CA ASP A 71 -10.74 -8.91 -8.30
C ASP A 71 -12.08 -8.22 -7.99
N GLY A 72 -12.06 -7.23 -7.09
CA GLY A 72 -13.20 -6.37 -6.80
C GLY A 72 -13.38 -5.21 -7.77
N GLY A 73 -12.43 -4.99 -8.69
CA GLY A 73 -12.53 -4.02 -9.79
C GLY A 73 -12.17 -2.59 -9.43
N VAL A 74 -11.26 -2.37 -8.46
CA VAL A 74 -10.74 -1.03 -8.15
C VAL A 74 -10.03 -0.42 -9.35
N ASP A 75 -10.06 0.91 -9.46
CA ASP A 75 -9.49 1.66 -10.58
C ASP A 75 -8.01 2.02 -10.36
N MET A 76 -7.57 2.03 -9.10
CA MET A 76 -6.19 2.29 -8.70
C MET A 76 -5.89 1.64 -7.35
N LEU A 77 -4.63 1.52 -7.00
CA LEU A 77 -4.17 1.11 -5.67
C LEU A 77 -3.60 2.31 -4.91
N ALA A 78 -3.75 2.32 -3.60
CA ALA A 78 -3.21 3.36 -2.74
C ALA A 78 -2.55 2.74 -1.51
N LEU A 79 -1.23 2.83 -1.41
CA LEU A 79 -0.49 2.47 -0.20
C LEU A 79 -0.49 3.66 0.76
N LEU A 80 -1.26 3.56 1.84
CA LEU A 80 -1.51 4.67 2.74
C LEU A 80 -0.64 4.64 4.00
N MET A 81 -0.18 5.84 4.37
CA MET A 81 0.48 6.16 5.65
C MET A 81 1.70 5.28 5.92
N VAL A 82 2.55 5.15 4.92
CA VAL A 82 3.80 4.40 5.04
C VAL A 82 4.74 5.10 6.01
N SER A 83 5.06 4.42 7.10
CA SER A 83 6.05 4.85 8.08
C SER A 83 7.40 4.10 7.92
N ASP A 84 7.35 2.91 7.35
CA ASP A 84 8.47 1.98 7.15
C ASP A 84 8.72 1.74 5.66
N THR A 85 9.89 2.14 5.17
CA THR A 85 10.27 1.98 3.76
C THR A 85 10.32 0.52 3.31
N LEU A 86 10.76 -0.40 4.18
CA LEU A 86 10.88 -1.81 3.82
C LEU A 86 9.50 -2.46 3.71
N ASN A 87 8.52 -2.01 4.49
CA ASN A 87 7.12 -2.39 4.29
C ASN A 87 6.59 -1.89 2.94
N ALA A 88 6.90 -0.64 2.56
CA ALA A 88 6.51 -0.14 1.25
C ALA A 88 7.15 -0.92 0.10
N LYS A 89 8.41 -1.33 0.24
CA LYS A 89 9.04 -2.23 -0.73
C LYS A 89 8.30 -3.56 -0.84
N ALA A 90 7.93 -4.18 0.29
CA ALA A 90 7.18 -5.44 0.28
C ALA A 90 5.81 -5.27 -0.42
N ALA A 91 5.13 -4.15 -0.20
CA ALA A 91 3.87 -3.83 -0.88
C ALA A 91 4.05 -3.62 -2.39
N VAL A 92 5.04 -2.82 -2.81
CA VAL A 92 5.37 -2.58 -4.22
C VAL A 92 5.72 -3.89 -4.93
N TYR A 93 6.59 -4.69 -4.32
CA TYR A 93 6.97 -6.02 -4.81
C TYR A 93 5.74 -6.92 -4.99
N ALA A 94 4.87 -7.02 -3.98
CA ALA A 94 3.67 -7.84 -4.04
C ALA A 94 2.66 -7.39 -5.11
N ILE A 95 2.56 -6.09 -5.36
CA ILE A 95 1.75 -5.53 -6.44
C ILE A 95 2.32 -5.99 -7.79
N ASP A 96 3.63 -5.82 -7.98
CA ASP A 96 4.27 -6.11 -9.26
C ASP A 96 4.23 -7.60 -9.59
N GLU A 97 4.56 -8.46 -8.62
CA GLU A 97 4.41 -9.92 -8.73
C GLU A 97 2.98 -10.34 -9.08
N TYR A 98 1.97 -9.71 -8.47
CA TYR A 98 0.57 -10.02 -8.80
C TYR A 98 0.24 -9.71 -10.26
N PHE A 99 0.63 -8.52 -10.75
CA PHE A 99 0.32 -8.09 -12.11
C PHE A 99 1.12 -8.88 -13.15
N GLU A 100 2.39 -9.19 -12.87
CA GLU A 100 3.23 -10.04 -13.71
C GLU A 100 2.64 -11.46 -13.82
N ALA A 101 2.34 -12.10 -12.68
CA ALA A 101 1.75 -13.43 -12.67
C ALA A 101 0.36 -13.49 -13.34
N ALA A 102 -0.41 -12.39 -13.25
CA ALA A 102 -1.71 -12.28 -13.91
C ALA A 102 -1.62 -11.94 -15.40
N GLY A 103 -0.45 -11.56 -15.92
CA GLY A 103 -0.26 -11.09 -17.30
C GLY A 103 -1.08 -9.83 -17.60
N LYS A 104 -1.20 -8.92 -16.64
CA LYS A 104 -2.01 -7.69 -16.73
C LYS A 104 -1.15 -6.44 -16.52
N ASP A 105 -1.55 -5.34 -17.15
CA ASP A 105 -0.96 -4.04 -16.88
C ASP A 105 -1.25 -3.61 -15.43
N ARG A 106 -0.23 -3.00 -14.82
CA ARG A 106 -0.31 -2.49 -13.45
C ARG A 106 -1.34 -1.36 -13.35
N LEU A 107 -2.17 -1.41 -12.30
CA LEU A 107 -3.02 -0.28 -11.94
C LEU A 107 -2.17 0.91 -11.45
N PRO A 108 -2.65 2.16 -11.61
CA PRO A 108 -2.01 3.32 -11.00
C PRO A 108 -1.82 3.12 -9.49
N LEU A 109 -0.64 3.49 -8.98
CA LEU A 109 -0.30 3.37 -7.56
C LEU A 109 -0.05 4.74 -6.95
N LEU A 110 -0.85 5.11 -5.95
CA LEU A 110 -0.59 6.23 -5.06
C LEU A 110 0.14 5.72 -3.81
N ILE A 111 1.18 6.42 -3.36
CA ILE A 111 1.86 6.11 -2.10
C ILE A 111 1.84 7.37 -1.24
N THR A 112 1.30 7.26 -0.02
CA THR A 112 1.38 8.33 0.98
C THR A 112 2.31 7.92 2.11
N VAL A 113 3.14 8.87 2.53
CA VAL A 113 4.23 8.65 3.49
C VAL A 113 3.93 9.44 4.75
N ASP A 114 4.01 8.75 5.89
CA ASP A 114 3.90 9.36 7.21
C ASP A 114 5.29 9.83 7.67
N VAL A 115 5.42 11.13 7.85
CA VAL A 115 6.69 11.80 8.18
C VAL A 115 6.62 12.51 9.52
N VAL A 116 7.77 12.55 10.19
CA VAL A 116 8.02 13.35 11.38
C VAL A 116 8.96 14.49 11.01
N ASP A 117 8.72 15.65 11.63
CA ASP A 117 9.65 16.77 11.58
C ASP A 117 10.50 16.73 12.84
N ASP A 118 11.78 16.35 12.68
CA ASP A 118 12.74 16.30 13.78
C ASP A 118 13.88 17.30 13.57
N LYS A 119 14.88 17.30 14.46
CA LYS A 119 16.03 18.23 14.38
C LYS A 119 16.84 18.10 13.09
N GLN A 120 16.63 17.05 12.30
CA GLN A 120 17.29 16.74 11.04
C GLN A 120 16.36 16.93 9.82
N GLY A 121 15.16 17.49 10.01
CA GLY A 121 14.16 17.77 8.98
C GLY A 121 13.11 16.67 8.81
N LEU A 122 12.38 16.74 7.68
CA LEU A 122 11.30 15.78 7.37
C LEU A 122 11.87 14.39 7.06
N ARG A 123 11.50 13.41 7.89
CA ARG A 123 11.91 12.01 7.75
C ARG A 123 10.73 11.07 7.94
N THR A 124 10.80 9.89 7.33
CA THR A 124 9.92 8.78 7.70
C THR A 124 10.15 8.39 9.16
N LYS A 125 9.19 7.72 9.79
CA LYS A 125 9.38 7.21 11.17
C LYS A 125 10.50 6.16 11.27
N SER A 126 10.85 5.52 10.16
CA SER A 126 12.04 4.66 10.04
C SER A 126 13.38 5.43 9.86
N GLY A 127 13.34 6.77 9.86
CA GLY A 127 14.53 7.63 9.86
C GLY A 127 15.06 8.04 8.48
N GLN A 128 14.41 7.63 7.38
CA GLN A 128 14.85 8.01 6.03
C GLN A 128 14.37 9.42 5.64
N SER A 129 15.21 10.17 4.90
CA SER A 129 14.75 11.35 4.18
C SER A 129 13.76 10.97 3.07
N LEU A 130 12.93 11.91 2.63
CA LEU A 130 11.97 11.69 1.55
C LEU A 130 12.64 11.27 0.22
N GLU A 131 13.81 11.83 -0.08
CA GLU A 131 14.59 11.47 -1.28
C GLU A 131 15.11 10.03 -1.20
N ALA A 132 15.60 9.62 -0.03
CA ALA A 132 16.07 8.26 0.21
C ALA A 132 14.91 7.25 0.16
N PHE A 133 13.75 7.62 0.72
CA PHE A 133 12.52 6.84 0.59
C PHE A 133 12.17 6.62 -0.88
N LEU A 134 12.04 7.71 -1.65
CA LEU A 134 11.65 7.66 -3.06
C LEU A 134 12.64 6.83 -3.90
N THR A 135 13.93 7.00 -3.66
CA THR A 135 14.99 6.22 -4.34
C THR A 135 14.87 4.73 -4.02
N SER A 136 14.52 4.39 -2.77
CA SER A 136 14.40 3.01 -2.34
C SER A 136 13.24 2.28 -3.03
N ILE A 137 12.12 2.95 -3.29
CA ILE A 137 10.89 2.32 -3.80
C ILE A 137 10.70 2.43 -5.32
N ARG A 138 11.66 3.02 -6.03
CA ARG A 138 11.58 3.34 -7.48
C ARG A 138 12.01 2.22 -8.43
N HIS A 139 12.20 1.01 -7.91
CA HIS A 139 12.64 -0.14 -8.72
C HIS A 139 11.47 -0.74 -9.50
#